data_AF-A0A9E5NMA6-F1
#
_entry.id   AF-A0A9E5NMA6-F1
#
_cell.length_a   1.000
_cell.length_b   1.000
_cell.length_c   1.000
_cell.angle_alpha   90.00
_cell.angle_beta   90.00
_cell.angle_gamma   90.00
#
_symmetry.space_group_name_H-M   'P 1'
#
loop_
_entity.id
_entity.type
_entity.pdbx_description
1 polymer ?
#
loop_
_entity_poly.entity_id
_entity_poly.type
_entity_poly.pdbx_seq_one_letter_code
_entity_poly.pdbx_strand_id
1 'polypeptide(L)'
;MNIPVWAYYIKCREIKYKVCRQCGKELDGRKTAFCSQEHTDDFYRDHYWGWAANVAKREAGGICAICGEKPRWSSLVAHHIIPLNGERRDYNCLNHPENILVLCASCHRRVEYDLSWRWELAAERLTALLEPA
;
A
#
# COMPACT_ATOMS: atom_id res chain seq x y z
N MET A 1 -0.10 -23.18 -11.73
CA MET A 1 -1.27 -22.60 -11.03
C MET A 1 -1.05 -21.10 -10.99
N ASN A 2 -1.85 -20.30 -11.70
CA ASN A 2 -1.76 -18.84 -11.66
C ASN A 2 -2.35 -18.36 -10.34
N ILE A 3 -1.49 -17.96 -9.42
CA ILE A 3 -1.90 -17.24 -8.21
C ILE A 3 -2.41 -15.88 -8.69
N PRO A 4 -3.70 -15.54 -8.53
CA PRO A 4 -4.20 -14.27 -9.00
C PRO A 4 -3.53 -13.15 -8.22
N VAL A 5 -3.24 -12.04 -8.90
CA VAL A 5 -2.35 -11.00 -8.39
C VAL A 5 -2.82 -10.36 -7.08
N TRP A 6 -4.13 -10.38 -6.81
CA TRP A 6 -4.68 -9.96 -5.52
C TRP A 6 -4.22 -10.84 -4.34
N ALA A 7 -3.82 -12.09 -4.57
CA ALA A 7 -3.39 -13.02 -3.52
C ALA A 7 -1.96 -12.75 -3.01
N TYR A 8 -1.16 -11.94 -3.73
CA TYR A 8 0.19 -11.53 -3.27
C TYR A 8 0.18 -10.37 -2.27
N TYR A 9 -0.89 -9.56 -2.26
CA TYR A 9 -0.97 -8.34 -1.43
C TYR A 9 -1.74 -8.52 -0.12
N ILE A 10 -2.21 -9.73 0.15
CA ILE A 10 -2.81 -10.10 1.44
C ILE A 10 -1.70 -10.75 2.30
N LYS A 11 -0.65 -9.99 2.63
CA LYS A 11 0.23 -10.37 3.76
C LYS A 11 -0.50 -10.25 5.10
N CYS A 12 -1.62 -9.54 5.12
CA CYS A 12 -2.55 -9.53 6.23
C CYS A 12 -3.21 -10.91 6.39
N ARG A 13 -2.64 -11.74 7.25
CA ARG A 13 -3.28 -13.02 7.62
C ARG A 13 -4.72 -12.76 8.07
N GLU A 14 -5.62 -13.69 7.76
CA GLU A 14 -6.95 -13.76 8.39
C GLU A 14 -6.77 -13.64 9.91
N ILE A 15 -7.32 -12.57 10.49
CA ILE A 15 -7.11 -12.22 11.88
C ILE A 15 -7.89 -13.22 12.73
N LYS A 16 -7.21 -14.24 13.23
CA LYS A 16 -7.76 -15.11 14.29
C LYS A 16 -7.81 -14.32 15.60
N TYR A 17 -8.79 -14.62 16.44
CA TYR A 17 -8.85 -14.05 17.78
C TYR A 17 -7.59 -14.45 18.56
N LYS A 18 -7.01 -13.53 19.34
CA LYS A 18 -5.80 -13.76 20.18
C LYS A 18 -4.49 -14.04 19.44
N VAL A 19 -4.31 -13.55 18.21
CA VAL A 19 -2.98 -13.48 17.58
C VAL A 19 -2.60 -12.05 17.24
N CYS A 20 -1.31 -11.75 17.29
CA CYS A 20 -0.74 -10.47 16.87
C CYS A 20 -0.96 -10.29 15.37
N ARG A 21 -1.58 -9.18 14.97
CA ARG A 21 -1.90 -8.90 13.56
C ARG A 21 -0.66 -8.64 12.69
N GLN A 22 0.48 -8.31 13.30
CA GLN A 22 1.74 -8.06 12.59
C GLN A 22 2.60 -9.33 12.48
N CYS A 23 2.93 -9.98 13.60
CA CYS A 23 3.87 -11.11 13.62
C CYS A 23 3.22 -12.49 13.76
N GLY A 24 1.90 -12.56 13.98
CA GLY A 24 1.17 -13.82 14.16
C GLY A 24 1.38 -14.54 15.50
N LYS A 25 2.18 -14.00 16.41
CA LYS A 25 2.39 -14.57 17.75
C LYS A 25 1.09 -14.60 18.55
N GLU A 26 0.85 -15.67 19.30
CA GLU A 26 -0.27 -15.73 20.25
C GLU A 26 -0.20 -14.60 21.29
N LEU A 27 -1.36 -14.06 21.62
CA LEU A 27 -1.53 -12.97 22.58
C LEU A 27 -2.03 -13.50 23.91
N ASP A 28 -1.40 -13.06 24.99
CA ASP A 28 -1.78 -13.36 26.35
C ASP A 28 -2.58 -12.21 27.01
N GLY A 29 -3.19 -12.51 28.16
CA GLY A 29 -3.87 -11.53 29.00
C GLY A 29 -4.97 -10.72 28.28
N ARG A 30 -4.95 -9.40 28.46
CA ARG A 30 -5.95 -8.46 27.89
C ARG A 30 -5.66 -8.02 26.46
N LYS A 31 -4.50 -8.38 25.89
CA LYS A 31 -4.15 -8.01 24.52
C LYS A 31 -5.05 -8.74 23.53
N THR A 32 -5.49 -8.04 22.48
CA THR A 32 -6.43 -8.57 21.47
C THR A 32 -5.97 -8.36 20.03
N ALA A 33 -4.96 -7.51 19.78
CA ALA A 33 -4.53 -7.17 18.42
C ALA A 33 -3.00 -7.19 18.21
N PHE A 34 -2.19 -6.77 19.19
CA PHE A 34 -0.74 -6.64 19.03
C PHE A 34 0.01 -7.10 20.28
N CYS A 35 1.20 -7.68 20.10
CA CYS A 35 2.03 -8.12 21.23
C CYS A 35 2.93 -7.00 21.79
N SER A 36 3.20 -5.95 21.00
CA SER A 36 4.05 -4.80 21.35
C SER A 36 3.53 -3.51 20.71
N GLN A 37 4.01 -2.35 21.20
CA GLN A 37 3.74 -1.05 20.58
C GLN A 37 4.38 -0.96 19.20
N GLU A 38 5.60 -1.48 19.02
CA GLU A 38 6.28 -1.56 17.72
C GLU A 38 5.42 -2.22 16.65
N HIS A 39 4.85 -3.39 16.93
CA HIS A 39 3.94 -4.07 15.98
C HIS A 39 2.64 -3.32 15.75
N THR A 40 2.21 -2.50 16.71
CA THR A 40 1.08 -1.60 16.52
C THR A 40 1.45 -0.53 15.50
N ASP A 41 2.60 0.12 15.71
CA ASP A 41 3.10 1.20 14.85
C ASP A 41 3.39 0.71 13.43
N ASP A 42 4.03 -0.46 13.29
CA ASP A 42 4.24 -1.13 11.99
C ASP A 42 2.93 -1.39 11.28
N PHE A 43 1.95 -1.95 12.00
CA PHE A 43 0.66 -2.22 11.40
C PHE A 43 -0.01 -0.92 10.91
N TYR A 44 -0.03 0.13 11.72
CA TYR A 44 -0.62 1.41 11.30
C TYR A 44 0.15 2.05 10.14
N ARG A 45 1.47 1.91 10.11
CA ARG A 45 2.33 2.40 9.02
C ARG A 45 1.87 1.87 7.67
N ASP A 46 1.46 0.60 7.63
CA ASP A 46 1.15 -0.09 6.38
C ASP A 46 -0.34 -0.11 6.04
N HIS A 47 -1.22 -0.02 7.04
CA HIS A 47 -2.67 -0.22 6.83
C HIS A 47 -3.47 1.05 6.96
N TYR A 48 -2.97 2.08 7.64
CA TYR A 48 -3.66 3.35 7.76
C TYR A 48 -3.22 4.29 6.64
N TRP A 49 -4.16 4.67 5.77
CA TRP A 49 -3.88 5.43 4.56
C TRP A 49 -3.01 6.67 4.80
N GLY A 50 -3.31 7.45 5.86
CA GLY A 50 -2.59 8.68 6.15
C GLY A 50 -1.12 8.44 6.47
N TRP A 51 -0.78 7.31 7.09
CA TRP A 51 0.60 6.94 7.40
C TRP A 51 1.28 6.31 6.20
N ALA A 52 0.63 5.32 5.58
CA ALA A 52 1.19 4.62 4.43
C ALA A 52 1.47 5.56 3.24
N ALA A 53 0.56 6.49 2.94
CA ALA A 53 0.77 7.49 1.90
C ALA A 53 1.98 8.39 2.20
N ASN A 54 2.24 8.72 3.47
CA ASN A 54 3.40 9.51 3.85
C ASN A 54 4.69 8.69 3.79
N VAL A 55 4.65 7.41 4.15
CA VAL A 55 5.77 6.47 4.02
C VAL A 55 6.17 6.33 2.56
N ALA A 56 5.22 6.01 1.68
CA ALA A 56 5.45 5.91 0.24
C ALA A 56 6.08 7.20 -0.33
N LYS A 57 5.56 8.38 0.06
CA LYS A 57 6.16 9.67 -0.37
C LYS A 57 7.61 9.86 0.09
N ARG A 58 7.96 9.39 1.29
CA ARG A 58 9.33 9.49 1.84
C ARG A 58 10.26 8.53 1.11
N GLU A 59 9.83 7.29 0.91
CA GLU A 59 10.58 6.26 0.19
C GLU A 59 10.83 6.64 -1.27
N ALA A 60 9.84 7.25 -1.92
CA ALA A 60 9.99 7.80 -3.26
C ALA A 60 10.87 9.07 -3.32
N GLY A 61 11.39 9.57 -2.19
CA GLY A 61 12.19 10.79 -2.13
C GLY A 61 11.46 12.05 -2.60
N GLY A 62 10.12 12.01 -2.62
CA GLY A 62 9.25 13.04 -3.18
C GLY A 62 9.27 13.13 -4.71
N ILE A 63 9.70 12.07 -5.40
CA ILE A 63 9.81 12.02 -6.87
C ILE A 63 8.55 11.35 -7.45
N CYS A 64 8.02 11.92 -8.53
CA CYS A 64 6.93 11.34 -9.28
C CYS A 64 7.38 10.04 -9.97
N ALA A 65 6.69 8.93 -9.71
CA ALA A 65 7.03 7.63 -10.26
C ALA A 65 6.86 7.52 -11.79
N ILE A 66 6.10 8.44 -12.41
CA ILE A 66 5.83 8.43 -13.86
C ILE A 66 6.79 9.36 -14.61
N CYS A 67 6.88 10.63 -14.22
CA CYS A 67 7.66 11.62 -14.96
C CYS A 67 9.03 11.94 -14.35
N GLY A 68 9.35 11.44 -13.15
CA GLY A 68 10.61 11.72 -12.46
C GLY A 68 10.74 13.13 -11.88
N GLU A 69 9.73 14.00 -12.00
CA GLU A 69 9.77 15.32 -11.39
C GLU A 69 9.68 15.26 -9.86
N LYS A 70 10.31 16.23 -9.18
CA LYS A 70 10.26 16.38 -7.72
C LYS A 70 9.47 17.65 -7.34
N PRO A 71 8.12 17.61 -7.37
CA PRO A 71 7.31 18.77 -7.02
C PRO A 71 7.38 19.05 -5.51
N ARG A 72 6.72 20.13 -5.07
CA ARG A 72 6.54 20.40 -3.63
C ARG A 72 5.83 19.23 -2.96
N TRP A 73 6.22 18.93 -1.72
CA TRP A 73 5.64 17.83 -0.93
C TRP A 73 4.11 17.86 -0.88
N SER A 74 3.53 19.05 -0.72
CA SER A 74 2.08 19.27 -0.68
C SER A 74 1.36 19.04 -2.01
N SER A 75 2.09 19.00 -3.12
CA SER A 75 1.57 18.75 -4.47
C SER A 75 1.72 17.28 -4.92
N LEU A 76 2.38 16.45 -4.11
CA LEU A 76 2.45 15.00 -4.34
C LEU A 76 1.16 14.32 -3.89
N VAL A 77 0.70 13.40 -4.72
CA VAL A 77 -0.50 12.60 -4.46
C VAL A 77 -0.09 11.14 -4.41
N ALA A 78 -0.55 10.43 -3.38
CA ALA A 78 -0.43 8.99 -3.29
C ALA A 78 -1.62 8.36 -4.04
N HIS A 79 -1.35 7.38 -4.89
CA HIS A 79 -2.33 6.69 -5.71
C HIS A 79 -2.19 5.18 -5.52
N HIS A 80 -3.30 4.48 -5.32
CA HIS A 80 -3.27 3.02 -5.23
C HIS A 80 -3.00 2.38 -6.60
N ILE A 81 -2.05 1.44 -6.68
CA ILE A 81 -1.80 0.65 -7.90
C ILE A 81 -2.98 -0.29 -8.14
N ILE A 82 -3.26 -1.14 -7.15
CA ILE A 82 -4.46 -1.96 -7.08
C ILE A 82 -5.53 -1.15 -6.36
N PRO A 83 -6.64 -0.83 -7.03
CA PRO A 83 -7.63 0.07 -6.47
C PRO A 83 -8.53 -0.58 -5.42
N LEU A 84 -9.12 0.24 -4.56
CA LEU A 84 -10.00 -0.20 -3.47
C LEU A 84 -11.33 -0.83 -3.93
N ASN A 85 -11.82 -0.58 -5.15
CA ASN A 85 -13.06 -1.16 -5.72
C ASN A 85 -14.22 -1.40 -4.72
N GLY A 86 -14.62 -0.34 -3.99
CA GLY A 86 -15.72 -0.41 -3.00
C GLY A 86 -15.29 -0.70 -1.57
N GLU A 87 -14.01 -0.98 -1.33
CA GLU A 87 -13.44 -1.11 0.02
C GLU A 87 -13.24 0.25 0.71
N ARG A 88 -13.18 0.21 2.05
CA ARG A 88 -12.94 1.41 2.86
C ARG A 88 -11.49 1.84 2.74
N ARG A 89 -11.26 3.13 2.46
CA ARG A 89 -9.92 3.72 2.33
C ARG A 89 -9.11 3.71 3.63
N ASP A 90 -9.75 3.84 4.77
CA ASP A 90 -9.06 4.27 5.97
C ASP A 90 -8.12 3.21 6.56
N TYR A 91 -8.59 1.96 6.63
CA TYR A 91 -7.84 0.85 7.24
C TYR A 91 -8.04 -0.43 6.44
N ASN A 92 -7.09 -0.75 5.56
CA ASN A 92 -7.16 -1.90 4.67
C ASN A 92 -5.75 -2.36 4.27
N CYS A 93 -5.65 -3.56 3.71
CA CYS A 93 -4.37 -4.13 3.25
C CYS A 93 -3.90 -3.57 1.90
N LEU A 94 -4.80 -2.98 1.13
CA LEU A 94 -4.45 -2.26 -0.09
C LEU A 94 -3.70 -0.95 0.20
N ASN A 95 -3.62 -0.50 1.45
CA ASN A 95 -2.86 0.68 1.84
C ASN A 95 -1.36 0.40 2.00
N HIS A 96 -0.90 -0.85 1.88
CA HIS A 96 0.52 -1.17 2.01
C HIS A 96 1.35 -0.28 1.05
N PRO A 97 2.48 0.32 1.49
CA PRO A 97 3.25 1.27 0.66
C PRO A 97 3.64 0.72 -0.72
N GLU A 98 3.84 -0.58 -0.84
CA GLU A 98 4.14 -1.28 -2.09
C GLU A 98 3.00 -1.20 -3.12
N ASN A 99 1.76 -0.99 -2.65
CA ASN A 99 0.59 -0.76 -3.49
C ASN A 99 0.33 0.74 -3.73
N ILE A 100 1.27 1.63 -3.40
CA ILE A 100 1.11 3.09 -3.54
C ILE A 100 2.15 3.65 -4.51
N LEU A 101 1.68 4.38 -5.52
CA LEU A 101 2.50 5.26 -6.35
C LEU A 101 2.47 6.70 -5.83
N VAL A 102 3.61 7.36 -5.90
CA VAL A 102 3.77 8.78 -5.60
C VAL A 102 3.79 9.54 -6.90
N LEU A 103 2.80 10.38 -7.13
CA LEU A 103 2.57 11.07 -8.40
C LEU A 103 2.52 12.58 -8.21
N CYS A 104 2.99 13.34 -9.21
CA CYS A 104 2.66 14.75 -9.31
C CYS A 104 1.19 14.92 -9.72
N ALA A 105 0.62 16.11 -9.49
CA ALA A 105 -0.80 16.37 -9.74
C ALA A 105 -1.23 16.10 -11.21
N SER A 106 -0.37 16.39 -12.19
CA SER A 106 -0.65 16.14 -13.60
C SER A 106 -0.67 14.65 -13.94
N CYS A 107 0.32 13.89 -13.47
CA CYS A 107 0.37 12.44 -13.66
C CYS A 107 -0.74 11.72 -12.90
N HIS A 108 -1.06 12.16 -11.68
CA HIS A 108 -2.20 11.63 -10.93
C HIS A 108 -3.51 11.79 -11.69
N ARG A 109 -3.77 12.99 -12.24
CA ARG A 109 -4.96 13.25 -13.05
C ARG A 109 -5.03 12.33 -14.27
N ARG A 110 -3.91 12.09 -14.95
CA ARG A 110 -3.87 11.17 -16.10
C ARG A 110 -4.29 9.76 -15.70
N VAL A 111 -3.72 9.21 -14.63
CA VAL A 111 -4.05 7.85 -14.16
C VAL A 111 -5.48 7.73 -13.65
N GLU A 112 -5.99 8.77 -12.98
CA GLU A 112 -7.35 8.76 -12.41
C GLU A 112 -8.44 8.70 -13.49
N TYR A 113 -8.26 9.44 -14.60
CA TYR A 113 -9.29 9.61 -15.62
C TYR A 113 -9.06 8.77 -16.88
N ASP A 114 -7.83 8.30 -17.12
CA ASP A 114 -7.52 7.41 -18.23
C ASP A 114 -7.42 5.96 -17.74
N LEU A 115 -8.54 5.24 -17.89
CA LEU A 115 -8.66 3.84 -17.46
C LEU A 115 -7.70 2.89 -18.20
N SER A 116 -7.20 3.27 -19.39
CA SER A 116 -6.22 2.45 -20.11
C SER A 116 -4.86 2.45 -19.39
N TRP A 117 -4.41 3.63 -18.96
CA TRP A 117 -3.17 3.83 -18.22
C TRP A 117 -3.18 3.14 -16.85
N ARG A 118 -4.35 3.11 -16.18
CA ARG A 118 -4.49 2.46 -14.87
C ARG A 118 -4.12 0.98 -14.91
N TRP A 119 -4.50 0.27 -15.97
CA TRP A 119 -4.21 -1.16 -16.11
C TRP A 119 -2.78 -1.44 -16.58
N GLU A 120 -2.23 -0.61 -17.47
CA GLU A 120 -0.85 -0.73 -17.93
C GLU A 120 0.16 -0.52 -16.79
N LEU A 121 0.00 0.55 -16.00
CA LEU A 121 0.85 0.82 -14.84
C LEU A 121 0.77 -0.27 -13.77
N ALA A 122 -0.42 -0.79 -13.51
CA ALA A 122 -0.60 -1.91 -12.62
C ALA A 122 0.14 -3.14 -13.17
N ALA A 123 -0.04 -3.48 -14.44
CA ALA A 123 0.61 -4.64 -15.06
C ALA A 123 2.15 -4.54 -15.05
N GLU A 124 2.72 -3.38 -15.37
CA GLU A 124 4.18 -3.15 -15.34
C GLU A 124 4.76 -3.33 -13.93
N ARG A 125 4.13 -2.75 -12.91
CA ARG A 125 4.59 -2.89 -11.52
C ARG A 125 4.41 -4.29 -10.98
N LEU A 126 3.32 -4.96 -11.34
CA LEU A 126 3.10 -6.36 -10.98
C LEU A 126 4.17 -7.26 -11.62
N THR A 127 4.56 -6.98 -12.86
CA THR A 127 5.63 -7.73 -13.54
C THR A 127 6.97 -7.52 -12.84
N ALA A 128 7.34 -6.28 -12.51
CA ALA A 128 8.59 -5.96 -11.82
C ALA A 128 8.70 -6.56 -10.40
N LEU A 129 7.58 -6.92 -9.77
CA LEU A 129 7.54 -7.55 -8.45
C LEU A 129 7.50 -9.09 -8.50
N LEU A 130 7.19 -9.67 -9.66
CA LEU A 130 7.14 -11.12 -9.88
C LEU A 130 8.43 -11.68 -10.51
N GLU A 131 9.28 -10.81 -11.08
CA GLU A 131 10.61 -11.18 -11.55
C GLU A 131 11.55 -11.36 -10.34
N PRO A 132 12.16 -12.55 -10.14
CA PRO A 132 13.18 -12.71 -9.11
C PRO A 132 14.40 -11.83 -9.47
N ALA A 133 14.92 -11.12 -8.46
CA ALA A 133 16.12 -10.30 -8.56
C ALA A 133 17.37 -11.10 -9.00
#